data_AF-A0A1G1DM18-F1
#
_entry.id   AF-A0A1G1DM18-F1
#
_cell.length_a   1.000
_cell.length_b   1.000
_cell.length_c   1.000
_cell.angle_alpha   90.00
_cell.angle_beta   90.00
_cell.angle_gamma   90.00
#
_symmetry.space_group_name_H-M   'P 1'
#
loop_
_entity.id
_entity.type
_entity.pdbx_description
1 polymer ?
#
loop_
_entity_poly.entity_id
_entity_poly.type
_entity_poly.pdbx_seq_one_letter_code
_entity_poly.pdbx_strand_id
1 'polypeptide(L)'
;MYEVHIVATWMHIISAVYWIGAILFTLTVLGPVMRCQNTGIAIPIMSEVQGRVRGIVLVAIFIFIATGTFNMYYRGLMDTEVLFESSYGTIFLMKMLPVAVMFTIYFSAPYILKRRSPSSKGVCCEVEGGPKPVGKVFAILHIIALACGLLIVYLGVMLRG
;
A
#
# COMPACT_ATOMS: atom_id res chain seq x y z
N MET A 1 -12.65 -27.82 6.11
CA MET A 1 -12.35 -26.47 6.62
C MET A 1 -10.87 -26.09 6.50
N TYR A 2 -9.94 -27.01 6.77
CA TYR A 2 -8.49 -26.77 6.66
C TYR A 2 -8.03 -26.32 5.24
N GLU A 3 -8.46 -27.03 4.19
CA GLU A 3 -8.12 -26.68 2.79
C GLU A 3 -8.53 -25.25 2.41
N VAL A 4 -9.74 -24.84 2.84
CA VAL A 4 -10.28 -23.50 2.58
C VAL A 4 -9.45 -22.42 3.29
N HIS A 5 -8.98 -22.70 4.51
CA HIS A 5 -8.10 -21.81 5.25
C HIS A 5 -6.71 -21.67 4.61
N ILE A 6 -6.15 -22.75 4.06
CA ILE A 6 -4.89 -22.66 3.29
C ILE A 6 -5.08 -21.74 2.08
N VAL A 7 -6.12 -21.97 1.27
CA VAL A 7 -6.40 -21.17 0.08
C VAL A 7 -6.61 -19.71 0.45
N ALA A 8 -7.40 -19.41 1.49
CA ALA A 8 -7.61 -18.05 1.98
C ALA A 8 -6.30 -17.40 2.45
N THR A 9 -5.43 -18.15 3.13
CA THR A 9 -4.11 -17.65 3.56
C THR A 9 -3.22 -17.31 2.37
N TRP A 10 -3.16 -18.16 1.33
CA TRP A 10 -2.40 -17.87 0.12
C TRP A 10 -2.95 -16.65 -0.63
N MET A 11 -4.28 -16.54 -0.76
CA MET A 11 -4.93 -15.39 -1.38
C MET A 11 -4.64 -14.09 -0.60
N HIS A 12 -4.59 -14.15 0.73
CA HIS A 12 -4.19 -13.02 1.58
C HIS A 12 -2.75 -12.58 1.29
N ILE A 13 -1.81 -13.53 1.23
CA ILE A 13 -0.39 -13.28 0.97
C ILE A 13 -0.19 -12.70 -0.44
N ILE A 14 -0.80 -13.30 -1.46
CA ILE A 14 -0.71 -12.83 -2.85
C ILE A 14 -1.23 -11.39 -2.96
N SER A 15 -2.35 -11.08 -2.30
CA SER A 15 -2.92 -9.74 -2.29
C SER A 15 -1.99 -8.72 -1.61
N ALA A 16 -1.36 -9.10 -0.49
CA ALA A 16 -0.38 -8.28 0.20
C ALA A 16 0.87 -8.02 -0.67
N VAL A 17 1.38 -9.06 -1.33
CA VAL A 17 2.53 -8.96 -2.26
C VAL A 17 2.19 -8.02 -3.41
N TYR A 18 0.99 -8.13 -3.99
CA TYR A 18 0.57 -7.26 -5.08
C TYR A 18 0.53 -5.78 -4.64
N TRP A 19 0.00 -5.52 -3.44
CA TRP A 19 -0.09 -4.17 -2.91
C TRP A 19 1.29 -3.56 -2.61
N ILE A 20 2.17 -4.32 -1.94
CA ILE A 20 3.57 -3.89 -1.69
C ILE A 20 4.34 -3.71 -3.00
N GLY A 21 4.15 -4.62 -3.96
CA GLY A 21 4.75 -4.55 -5.28
C GLY A 21 4.35 -3.30 -6.06
N ALA A 22 3.08 -2.87 -5.97
CA ALA A 22 2.62 -1.63 -6.59
C ALA A 22 3.28 -0.38 -5.98
N ILE A 23 3.51 -0.36 -4.65
CA ILE A 23 4.24 0.71 -3.97
C ILE A 23 5.69 0.75 -4.46
N LEU A 24 6.36 -0.40 -4.51
CA LEU A 24 7.73 -0.52 -5.01
C LEU A 24 7.84 -0.07 -6.47
N PHE A 25 6.99 -0.59 -7.36
CA PHE A 25 6.94 -0.20 -8.77
C PHE A 25 6.79 1.32 -8.93
N THR A 26 5.93 1.94 -8.12
CA THR A 26 5.71 3.39 -8.16
C THR A 26 6.97 4.17 -7.76
N LEU A 27 7.68 3.70 -6.73
CA LEU A 27 8.89 4.36 -6.22
C LEU A 27 10.13 4.14 -7.08
N THR A 28 10.35 2.91 -7.58
CA THR A 28 11.62 2.50 -8.20
C THR A 28 11.60 2.56 -9.72
N VAL A 29 10.44 2.42 -10.34
CA VAL A 29 10.31 2.40 -11.80
C VAL A 29 9.59 3.64 -12.28
N LEU A 30 8.33 3.80 -11.87
CA LEU A 30 7.46 4.83 -12.43
C LEU A 30 7.94 6.24 -12.07
N GLY A 31 8.31 6.48 -10.82
CA GLY A 31 8.85 7.76 -10.36
C GLY A 31 10.11 8.19 -11.15
N PRO A 32 11.16 7.37 -11.22
CA PRO A 32 12.39 7.69 -11.96
C PRO A 32 12.17 7.86 -13.46
N VAL A 33 11.45 6.93 -14.12
CA VAL A 33 11.20 7.00 -15.57
C VAL A 33 10.51 8.31 -15.94
N MET A 34 9.52 8.74 -15.15
CA MET A 34 8.78 9.97 -15.43
C MET A 34 9.58 11.25 -15.17
N ARG A 35 10.64 11.20 -14.35
CA ARG A 35 11.55 12.35 -14.15
C ARG A 35 12.45 12.61 -15.36
N CYS A 36 12.69 11.60 -16.19
CA CYS A 36 13.55 11.70 -17.37
C CYS A 36 12.78 12.15 -18.64
N GLN A 37 11.47 12.35 -18.55
CA GLN A 37 10.59 12.65 -19.69
C GLN A 37 10.08 14.09 -19.66
N ASN A 38 9.72 14.63 -20.83
CA ASN A 38 9.08 15.94 -20.92
C ASN A 38 7.73 15.92 -20.18
N THR A 39 7.44 16.97 -19.39
CA THR A 39 6.25 17.06 -18.53
C THR A 39 4.94 16.93 -19.29
N GLY A 40 4.87 17.43 -20.53
CA GLY A 40 3.69 17.31 -21.38
C GLY A 40 3.33 15.87 -21.77
N ILE A 41 4.31 14.96 -21.77
CA ILE A 41 4.13 13.53 -22.09
C ILE A 41 4.07 12.70 -20.80
N ALA A 42 4.88 13.05 -19.80
CA ALA A 42 5.01 12.31 -18.54
C ALA A 42 3.73 12.33 -17.70
N ILE A 43 3.03 13.47 -17.61
CA ILE A 43 1.82 13.63 -16.79
C ILE A 43 0.66 12.72 -17.25
N PRO A 44 0.25 12.72 -18.53
CA PRO A 44 -0.85 11.86 -18.97
C PRO A 44 -0.51 10.37 -18.85
N ILE A 45 0.73 9.97 -19.19
CA ILE A 45 1.18 8.58 -19.05
C ILE A 45 1.16 8.15 -17.57
N MET A 46 1.69 8.99 -16.68
CA MET A 46 1.66 8.74 -15.24
C MET A 46 0.23 8.55 -14.74
N SER A 47 -0.71 9.41 -15.13
CA SER A 47 -2.12 9.33 -14.73
C SER A 47 -2.78 8.04 -15.20
N GLU A 48 -2.56 7.65 -16.46
CA GLU A 48 -3.09 6.41 -17.04
C GLU A 48 -2.54 5.17 -16.33
N VAL A 49 -1.22 5.11 -16.14
CA VAL A 49 -0.57 3.97 -15.44
C VAL A 49 -1.04 3.90 -13.99
N GLN A 50 -1.07 5.03 -13.27
CA GLN A 50 -1.55 5.07 -11.89
C GLN A 50 -3.02 4.67 -11.79
N GLY A 51 -3.88 5.07 -12.74
CA GLY A 51 -5.28 4.66 -12.81
C GLY A 51 -5.43 3.15 -12.93
N ARG A 52 -4.68 2.52 -13.85
CA ARG A 52 -4.69 1.06 -14.05
C ARG A 52 -4.17 0.31 -12.84
N VAL A 53 -3.02 0.72 -12.31
CA VAL A 53 -2.42 0.12 -11.11
C VAL A 53 -3.38 0.23 -9.93
N ARG A 54 -4.01 1.39 -9.73
CA ARG A 54 -4.99 1.61 -8.66
C ARG A 54 -6.20 0.69 -8.77
N GLY A 55 -6.71 0.47 -9.98
CA GLY A 55 -7.80 -0.48 -10.22
C GLY A 55 -7.45 -1.88 -9.73
N ILE A 56 -6.26 -2.38 -10.07
CA ILE A 56 -5.84 -3.73 -9.67
C ILE A 56 -5.54 -3.78 -8.16
N VAL A 57 -4.92 -2.75 -7.60
CA VAL A 57 -4.67 -2.65 -6.15
C VAL A 57 -5.98 -2.62 -5.36
N LEU A 58 -7.04 -1.96 -5.85
CA LEU A 58 -8.35 -1.99 -5.18
C LEU A 58 -8.93 -3.41 -5.11
N VAL A 59 -8.81 -4.19 -6.19
CA VAL A 59 -9.23 -5.60 -6.19
C VAL A 59 -8.41 -6.41 -5.20
N ALA A 60 -7.08 -6.22 -5.19
CA ALA A 60 -6.20 -6.88 -4.23
C ALA A 60 -6.56 -6.50 -2.77
N ILE A 61 -6.87 -5.23 -2.50
CA ILE A 61 -7.31 -4.75 -1.18
C ILE A 61 -8.62 -5.45 -0.76
N PHE A 62 -9.58 -5.59 -1.66
CA PHE A 62 -10.83 -6.28 -1.36
C PHE A 62 -10.60 -7.74 -0.96
N ILE A 63 -9.78 -8.46 -1.73
CA ILE A 63 -9.38 -9.84 -1.41
C ILE A 63 -8.63 -9.89 -0.09
N PHE A 64 -7.70 -8.95 0.15
CA PHE A 64 -6.93 -8.86 1.39
C PHE A 64 -7.81 -8.71 2.62
N ILE A 65 -8.83 -7.84 2.57
CA ILE A 65 -9.81 -7.67 3.66
C ILE A 65 -10.61 -8.96 3.85
N ALA A 66 -11.23 -9.49 2.79
CA ALA A 66 -12.09 -10.67 2.88
C ALA A 66 -11.34 -11.89 3.46
N THR A 67 -10.14 -12.15 2.95
CA THR A 67 -9.28 -13.25 3.42
C THR A 67 -8.73 -12.99 4.82
N GLY A 68 -8.42 -11.73 5.17
CA GLY A 68 -7.98 -11.34 6.51
C GLY A 68 -9.06 -11.57 7.55
N THR A 69 -10.31 -11.19 7.26
CA THR A 69 -11.48 -11.44 8.12
C THR A 69 -11.76 -12.93 8.25
N PHE A 70 -11.67 -13.70 7.16
CA PHE A 70 -11.84 -15.16 7.20
C PHE A 70 -10.78 -15.83 8.09
N ASN A 71 -9.51 -15.45 7.95
CA ASN A 71 -8.42 -15.99 8.78
C ASN A 71 -8.56 -15.61 10.26
N MET A 72 -9.11 -14.42 10.56
CA MET A 72 -9.44 -13.99 11.92
C MET A 72 -10.58 -14.84 12.50
N TYR A 73 -11.64 -15.08 11.74
CA TYR A 73 -12.75 -15.95 12.12
C TYR A 73 -12.30 -17.39 12.38
N TYR A 74 -11.52 -17.98 11.45
CA TYR A 74 -11.04 -19.36 11.56
C TYR A 74 -10.19 -19.58 12.82
N ARG A 75 -9.45 -18.57 13.27
CA ARG A 75 -8.59 -18.64 14.45
C ARG A 75 -9.31 -18.29 15.76
N GLY A 76 -10.62 -18.02 15.72
CA GLY A 76 -11.42 -17.69 16.90
C GLY A 76 -11.26 -16.27 17.42
N LEU A 77 -10.60 -15.37 16.68
CA LEU A 77 -10.31 -13.99 17.11
C LEU A 77 -11.51 -13.04 17.00
N MET A 78 -12.67 -13.57 16.64
CA MET A 78 -13.94 -12.83 16.74
C MET A 78 -14.43 -12.77 18.19
N ASP A 79 -13.93 -13.66 19.05
CA ASP A 79 -14.17 -13.59 20.49
C ASP A 79 -13.28 -12.51 21.11
N THR A 80 -13.90 -11.57 21.82
CA THR A 80 -13.22 -10.45 22.46
C THR A 80 -12.28 -10.89 23.57
N GLU A 81 -12.61 -11.94 24.31
CA GLU A 81 -11.74 -12.46 25.39
C GLU A 81 -10.44 -13.00 24.78
N VAL A 82 -10.56 -13.83 23.74
CA VAL A 82 -9.41 -14.39 23.02
C VAL A 82 -8.58 -13.28 22.34
N LEU A 83 -9.23 -12.23 21.83
CA LEU A 83 -8.56 -11.12 21.15
C LEU A 83 -7.68 -10.27 22.10
N PHE A 84 -8.14 -10.02 23.33
CA PHE A 84 -7.43 -9.16 24.28
C PHE A 84 -6.54 -9.92 25.26
N GLU A 85 -6.90 -11.15 25.64
CA GLU A 85 -6.16 -11.90 26.66
C GLU A 85 -5.08 -12.80 26.08
N SER A 86 -5.17 -13.17 24.80
CA SER A 86 -4.15 -14.01 24.17
C SER A 86 -2.96 -13.21 23.62
N SER A 87 -1.76 -13.77 23.76
CA SER A 87 -0.55 -13.23 23.11
C SER A 87 -0.72 -13.17 21.58
N TYR A 88 -1.47 -14.12 21.03
CA TYR A 88 -1.82 -14.17 19.62
C TYR A 88 -2.69 -12.97 19.19
N GLY A 89 -3.72 -12.64 19.98
CA GLY A 89 -4.60 -11.49 19.78
C GLY A 89 -3.86 -10.16 19.87
N THR A 90 -2.92 -10.03 20.80
CA THR A 90 -2.07 -8.83 20.92
C THR A 90 -1.23 -8.58 19.68
N ILE A 91 -0.54 -9.61 19.15
CA ILE A 91 0.26 -9.47 17.92
C ILE A 91 -0.65 -9.19 16.72
N PHE A 92 -1.85 -9.78 16.68
CA PHE A 92 -2.86 -9.44 15.67
C PHE A 92 -3.25 -7.96 15.74
N LEU A 93 -3.54 -7.40 16.92
CA LEU A 93 -3.89 -6.00 17.08
C LEU A 93 -2.75 -5.06 16.69
N MET A 94 -1.51 -5.41 17.05
CA MET A 94 -0.32 -4.65 16.63
C MET A 94 -0.19 -4.58 15.11
N LYS A 95 -0.58 -5.63 14.38
CA LYS A 95 -0.56 -5.63 12.91
C LYS A 95 -1.64 -4.72 12.30
N MET A 96 -2.75 -4.46 13.00
CA MET A 96 -3.86 -3.66 12.48
C MET A 96 -3.50 -2.17 12.39
N LEU A 97 -2.60 -1.69 13.25
CA LEU A 97 -2.15 -0.30 13.23
C LEU A 97 -1.40 0.05 11.93
N PRO A 98 -0.36 -0.68 11.50
CA PRO A 98 0.27 -0.47 10.19
C PRO A 98 -0.68 -0.64 9.01
N VAL A 99 -1.63 -1.59 9.07
CA VAL A 99 -2.65 -1.76 8.03
C VAL A 99 -3.48 -0.49 7.91
N ALA A 100 -4.00 0.04 9.02
CA ALA A 100 -4.77 1.28 9.03
C ALA A 100 -3.98 2.45 8.42
N VAL A 101 -2.69 2.59 8.76
CA VAL A 101 -1.80 3.60 8.17
C VAL A 101 -1.68 3.44 6.65
N MET A 102 -1.45 2.23 6.16
CA MET A 102 -1.37 1.95 4.71
C MET A 102 -2.67 2.30 3.99
N PHE A 103 -3.82 1.96 4.58
CA PHE A 103 -5.14 2.34 4.07
C PHE A 103 -5.30 3.86 4.00
N THR A 104 -4.98 4.58 5.09
CA THR A 104 -5.07 6.04 5.13
C THR A 104 -4.20 6.68 4.06
N ILE A 105 -2.96 6.22 3.88
CA ILE A 105 -2.06 6.72 2.84
C ILE A 105 -2.64 6.47 1.45
N TYR A 106 -3.10 5.25 1.18
CA TYR A 106 -3.64 4.87 -0.13
C TYR A 106 -4.88 5.68 -0.53
N PHE A 107 -5.85 5.81 0.38
CA PHE A 107 -7.08 6.54 0.12
C PHE A 107 -6.89 8.06 0.11
N SER A 108 -5.94 8.60 0.88
CA SER A 108 -5.64 10.04 0.91
C SER A 108 -4.76 10.52 -0.26
N ALA A 109 -3.90 9.66 -0.80
CA ALA A 109 -3.00 9.96 -1.92
C ALA A 109 -3.65 10.74 -3.09
N PRO A 110 -4.80 10.33 -3.65
CA PRO A 110 -5.45 11.08 -4.74
C PRO A 110 -5.91 12.49 -4.31
N TYR A 111 -6.36 12.67 -3.07
CA TYR A 111 -6.78 13.98 -2.57
C TYR A 111 -5.59 14.91 -2.39
N ILE A 112 -4.46 14.38 -1.90
CA ILE A 112 -3.20 15.13 -1.73
C ILE A 112 -2.65 15.58 -3.09
N LEU A 113 -2.70 14.70 -4.10
CA LEU A 113 -2.27 15.01 -5.46
C LEU A 113 -3.20 16.02 -6.15
N LYS A 114 -4.53 15.90 -5.99
CA LYS A 114 -5.52 16.81 -6.58
C LYS A 114 -5.47 18.21 -5.97
N ARG A 115 -5.28 18.35 -4.64
CA ARG A 115 -5.27 19.66 -3.95
C ARG A 115 -4.10 20.57 -4.32
N ARG A 116 -3.02 20.01 -4.88
CA ARG A 116 -1.74 20.71 -5.00
C ARG A 116 -1.26 20.90 -6.43
N SER A 117 -2.19 20.81 -7.39
CA SER A 117 -1.99 21.20 -8.78
C SER A 117 -2.56 22.59 -9.06
N PRO A 118 -1.96 23.70 -8.59
CA PRO A 118 -2.10 24.96 -9.29
C PRO A 118 -1.18 24.90 -10.53
N SER A 119 -1.79 25.09 -11.70
CA SER A 119 -1.18 25.43 -12.99
C SER A 119 0.35 25.61 -12.97
N SER A 120 1.12 24.62 -13.45
CA SER A 120 2.54 24.81 -13.75
C SER A 120 2.66 25.13 -15.23
N LYS A 121 2.79 26.43 -15.53
CA LYS A 121 3.39 26.92 -16.78
C LYS A 121 4.68 26.15 -17.06
N GLY A 122 4.84 25.77 -18.32
CA GLY A 122 5.96 24.98 -18.79
C GLY A 122 7.28 25.72 -18.69
N VAL A 123 8.34 24.97 -18.44
CA VAL A 123 9.68 25.17 -19.02
C VAL A 123 10.31 23.79 -19.12
N CYS A 124 10.74 23.45 -20.32
CA CYS A 124 11.55 22.28 -20.64
C CYS A 124 12.98 22.50 -20.14
N CYS A 125 13.57 21.48 -19.54
CA CYS A 125 14.99 21.38 -19.21
C CYS A 125 15.57 22.51 -18.34
N GLU A 126 15.42 22.40 -17.02
CA GLU A 126 16.38 23.02 -16.07
C GLU A 126 16.89 21.90 -15.14
N VAL A 127 18.15 21.54 -15.28
CA VAL A 127 18.92 20.82 -14.25
C VAL A 127 19.36 21.87 -13.25
N GLU A 128 18.49 22.26 -12.32
CA GLU A 128 18.84 22.91 -11.05
C GLU A 128 17.62 22.92 -10.12
N GLY A 129 17.82 22.61 -8.84
CA GLY A 129 16.80 22.69 -7.80
C GLY A 129 16.23 21.34 -7.40
N GLY A 130 16.61 20.91 -6.19
CA GLY A 130 16.21 19.63 -5.59
C GLY A 130 14.70 19.36 -5.59
N PRO A 131 14.28 18.12 -5.25
CA PRO A 131 12.93 17.65 -5.56
C PRO A 131 11.86 18.59 -4.99
N LYS A 132 10.97 19.09 -5.85
CA LYS A 132 9.79 19.89 -5.45
C LYS A 132 9.11 19.21 -4.25
N PRO A 133 8.66 19.96 -3.22
CA PRO A 133 8.23 19.39 -1.94
C PRO A 133 7.11 18.35 -2.08
N VAL A 134 6.29 18.45 -3.13
CA VAL A 134 5.21 17.50 -3.45
C VAL A 134 5.75 16.10 -3.78
N GLY A 135 6.84 16.02 -4.55
CA GLY A 135 7.49 14.74 -4.88
C GLY A 135 8.16 14.10 -3.67
N LYS A 136 8.70 14.92 -2.75
CA LYS A 136 9.28 14.42 -1.49
C LYS A 136 8.21 13.86 -0.55
N VAL A 137 7.09 14.58 -0.35
CA VAL A 137 6.00 14.11 0.51
C VAL A 137 5.39 12.81 -0.05
N PHE A 138 5.14 12.74 -1.36
CA PHE A 138 4.65 11.53 -1.99
C PHE A 138 5.59 10.34 -1.78
N ALA A 139 6.90 10.54 -1.99
CA ALA A 139 7.90 9.51 -1.77
C ALA A 139 7.96 9.07 -0.30
N ILE A 140 7.97 10.02 0.66
CA ILE A 140 7.98 9.73 2.10
C ILE A 140 6.76 8.91 2.50
N LEU A 141 5.55 9.30 2.06
CA LEU A 141 4.32 8.54 2.34
C LEU A 141 4.39 7.11 1.82
N HIS A 142 4.91 6.91 0.60
CA HIS A 142 5.05 5.57 0.03
C HIS A 142 6.15 4.75 0.72
N ILE A 143 7.24 5.37 1.18
CA ILE A 143 8.29 4.72 1.98
C ILE A 143 7.75 4.29 3.34
N ILE A 144 6.96 5.15 4.00
CA ILE A 144 6.28 4.79 5.25
C ILE A 144 5.33 3.62 5.01
N ALA A 145 4.52 3.66 3.95
CA ALA A 145 3.62 2.56 3.61
C ALA A 145 4.38 1.26 3.31
N LEU A 146 5.54 1.32 2.66
CA LEU A 146 6.42 0.18 2.43
C LEU A 146 6.96 -0.40 3.74
N ALA A 147 7.46 0.45 4.65
CA ALA A 147 7.95 0.04 5.96
C ALA A 147 6.83 -0.61 6.79
N CYS A 148 5.62 -0.04 6.77
CA CYS A 148 4.43 -0.64 7.37
C CYS A 148 4.11 -2.01 6.76
N GLY A 149 4.18 -2.15 5.44
CA GLY A 149 3.97 -3.42 4.73
C GLY A 149 4.95 -4.50 5.17
N LEU A 150 6.25 -4.17 5.25
CA LEU A 150 7.28 -5.08 5.72
C LEU A 150 7.08 -5.46 7.20
N LEU A 151 6.68 -4.50 8.05
CA LEU A 151 6.36 -4.75 9.45
C LEU A 151 5.17 -5.71 9.60
N ILE A 152 4.11 -5.56 8.78
CA ILE A 152 2.96 -6.49 8.78
C ILE A 152 3.40 -7.91 8.42
N VAL A 153 4.25 -8.05 7.39
CA VAL A 153 4.78 -9.36 6.99
C VAL A 153 5.62 -9.97 8.11
N TYR A 154 6.50 -9.19 8.73
CA TYR A 154 7.33 -9.64 9.85
C TYR A 154 6.49 -10.13 11.04
N LEU A 155 5.48 -9.35 11.47
CA LEU A 155 4.55 -9.74 12.52
C LEU A 155 3.74 -10.99 12.12
N GLY A 156 3.37 -11.11 10.85
CA GLY A 156 2.70 -12.28 10.29
C GLY A 156 3.53 -13.56 10.34
N VAL A 157 4.85 -13.46 10.15
CA VAL A 157 5.78 -14.59 10.30
C VAL A 157 5.94 -14.96 11.78
N MET A 158 6.04 -13.98 12.67
CA MET A 158 6.09 -14.23 14.12
C MET A 158 4.83 -14.92 14.65
N LEU A 159 3.65 -14.65 14.06
CA LEU A 159 2.39 -15.33 14.38
C LEU A 159 2.30 -16.80 13.92
N ARG A 160 3.29 -17.28 13.14
CA ARG A 160 3.35 -18.65 12.61
C ARG A 160 4.38 -19.51 13.35
N GLY A 161 5.26 -18.90 14.13
CA GLY A 161 6.27 -19.56 14.97
C GLY A 161 5.77 -19.89 16.35
#